data_AF-A0A961WYI3-F1
#
_entry.id   AF-A0A961WYI3-F1
#
_cell.length_a   1.000
_cell.length_b   1.000
_cell.length_c   1.000
_cell.angle_alpha   90.00
_cell.angle_beta   90.00
_cell.angle_gamma   90.00
#
_symmetry.space_group_name_H-M   'P 1'
#
loop_
_entity.id
_entity.type
_entity.pdbx_description
1 polymer ?
#
loop_
_entity_poly.entity_id
_entity_poly.type
_entity_poly.pdbx_seq_one_letter_code
_entity_poly.pdbx_strand_id
1 'polypeptide(L)' 'MSDIKKNGLSYADAGVDIDAGNALVNAIKPAVRSTRRAGSDTEIGGFGGLFDLK' A
#
# COMPACT_ATOMS: atom_id res chain seq x y z
N MET A 1 11.94 -38.43 1.94
CA MET A 1 12.03 -36.98 2.19
C MET A 1 10.77 -36.57 2.93
N SER A 2 10.90 -36.08 4.16
CA SER A 2 9.80 -35.57 4.97
C SER A 2 9.31 -34.22 4.44
N ASP A 3 8.05 -34.15 4.03
CA ASP A 3 7.37 -32.92 3.65
C ASP A 3 7.38 -31.92 4.81
N ILE A 4 8.09 -30.81 4.64
CA ILE A 4 8.01 -29.67 5.56
C ILE A 4 6.61 -29.07 5.38
N LYS A 5 5.68 -29.42 6.26
CA LYS A 5 4.39 -28.70 6.38
C LYS A 5 4.71 -27.22 6.55
N LYS A 6 4.36 -26.39 5.56
CA LYS A 6 4.41 -24.93 5.64
C LYS A 6 3.49 -24.49 6.78
N ASN A 7 4.07 -24.25 7.95
CA ASN A 7 3.36 -23.91 9.17
C ASN A 7 3.13 -22.39 9.24
N GLY A 8 2.47 -21.81 8.25
CA GLY A 8 2.24 -20.36 8.21
C GLY A 8 1.05 -20.01 7.34
N LEU A 9 0.02 -19.43 7.97
CA LEU A 9 -1.02 -18.69 7.26
C LEU A 9 -0.36 -17.52 6.54
N SER A 10 -0.51 -17.44 5.23
CA SER A 10 -0.09 -16.31 4.44
C SER A 10 -1.17 -15.23 4.43
N TYR A 11 -0.79 -13.98 4.16
CA TYR A 11 -1.75 -12.91 3.89
C TYR A 11 -2.71 -13.26 2.75
N ALA A 12 -2.23 -14.02 1.75
CA ALA A 12 -3.06 -14.52 0.66
C ALA A 12 -4.14 -15.51 1.13
N ASP A 13 -3.86 -16.33 2.15
CA ASP A 13 -4.86 -17.22 2.75
C ASP A 13 -5.97 -16.44 3.48
N ALA A 14 -5.70 -15.20 3.89
CA ALA A 14 -6.69 -14.26 4.40
C ALA A 14 -7.39 -13.44 3.28
N GLY A 15 -7.12 -13.75 2.01
CA GLY A 15 -7.70 -13.06 0.85
C GLY A 15 -6.99 -11.76 0.46
N VAL A 16 -5.79 -11.50 0.98
CA VAL A 16 -5.01 -10.29 0.66
C VAL A 16 -4.14 -10.52 -0.57
N ASP A 17 -4.32 -9.69 -1.59
CA ASP A 17 -3.44 -9.61 -2.74
C ASP A 17 -2.57 -8.33 -2.66
N ILE A 18 -1.30 -8.51 -2.33
CA ILE A 18 -0.33 -7.42 -2.16
C ILE A 18 -0.01 -6.75 -3.50
N ASP A 19 0.09 -7.54 -4.57
CA ASP A 19 0.47 -7.05 -5.88
C ASP A 19 -0.67 -6.23 -6.50
N ALA A 20 -1.92 -6.70 -6.34
CA ALA A 20 -3.10 -5.94 -6.73
C ALA A 20 -3.17 -4.60 -5.97
N GLY A 21 -2.86 -4.60 -4.67
CA GLY A 21 -2.77 -3.37 -3.87
C GLY A 21 -1.72 -2.40 -4.41
N ASN A 22 -0.51 -2.88 -4.68
CA ASN A 22 0.58 -2.06 -5.23
C ASN A 22 0.27 -1.53 -6.63
N ALA A 23 -0.39 -2.33 -7.48
CA ALA A 23 -0.82 -1.92 -8.81
C ALA A 23 -1.83 -0.76 -8.73
N LEU A 24 -2.81 -0.86 -7.83
CA LEU A 24 -3.78 0.22 -7.60
C LEU A 24 -3.08 1.50 -7.12
N VAL A 25 -2.19 1.39 -6.11
CA VAL A 25 -1.42 2.54 -5.61
C VAL A 25 -0.68 3.24 -6.75
N ASN A 26 -0.01 2.47 -7.63
CA ASN A 26 0.69 3.04 -8.78
C ASN A 26 -0.26 3.70 -9.79
N ALA A 27 -1.42 3.10 -10.05
CA ALA A 27 -2.41 3.64 -10.98
C ALA A 27 -3.00 4.98 -10.50
N ILE A 28 -3.25 5.13 -9.20
CA ILE A 28 -3.90 6.35 -8.66
C ILE A 28 -2.93 7.44 -8.21
N LYS A 29 -1.61 7.17 -8.15
CA LYS A 29 -0.58 8.17 -7.79
C LYS A 29 -0.76 9.52 -8.50
N PRO A 30 -1.02 9.61 -9.81
CA PRO A 30 -1.23 10.89 -10.49
C PRO A 30 -2.50 11.62 -10.01
N ALA A 31 -3.59 10.88 -9.76
CA ALA A 31 -4.83 11.44 -9.26
C ALA A 31 -4.66 11.99 -7.84
N VAL A 32 -3.93 11.29 -6.96
CA VAL A 32 -3.64 11.79 -5.61
C VAL A 32 -2.75 13.03 -5.65
N ARG A 33 -1.71 13.06 -6.49
CA ARG A 33 -0.87 14.25 -6.67
C ARG A 33 -1.65 15.46 -7.19
N SER A 34 -2.73 15.25 -7.93
CA SER A 34 -3.58 16.35 -8.42
C SER A 34 -4.34 17.07 -7.30
N THR A 35 -4.50 16.46 -6.13
CA THR A 35 -5.21 17.03 -4.98
C THR A 35 -4.29 17.74 -3.98
N ARG A 36 -3.03 18.01 -4.38
CA ARG A 36 -2.03 18.68 -3.54
C ARG A 36 -2.52 20.02 -3.01
N ARG A 37 -2.31 20.26 -1.72
CA ARG A 37 -2.63 21.51 -1.02
C ARG A 37 -1.51 21.86 -0.04
N ALA A 38 -1.46 23.12 0.40
CA ALA A 38 -0.52 23.54 1.44
C ALA A 38 -0.61 22.61 2.66
N GLY A 39 0.56 22.22 3.17
CA GLY A 39 0.69 21.27 4.27
C GLY A 39 0.67 19.79 3.86
N SER A 40 0.31 19.41 2.64
CA SER A 40 0.30 18.00 2.19
C SER A 40 1.14 17.76 0.95
N ASP A 41 2.08 16.82 1.02
CA ASP A 41 2.91 16.41 -0.13
C ASP A 41 2.20 15.41 -1.06
N THR A 42 1.05 14.84 -0.65
CA THR A 42 0.20 13.95 -1.49
C THR A 42 0.93 12.77 -2.13
N GLU A 43 1.93 12.22 -1.43
CA GLU A 43 2.57 10.96 -1.81
C GLU A 43 1.93 9.76 -1.10
N ILE A 44 1.77 8.65 -1.84
CA ILE A 44 1.17 7.40 -1.37
C ILE A 44 2.06 6.20 -1.68
N GLY A 45 1.97 5.16 -0.85
CA GLY A 45 2.82 3.96 -0.92
C GLY A 45 3.78 3.80 0.27
N GLY A 46 3.81 4.76 1.19
CA GLY A 46 4.44 4.63 2.51
C GLY A 46 3.43 4.19 3.58
N PHE A 47 3.90 4.07 4.83
CA PHE A 47 3.07 3.62 5.96
C PHE A 47 2.04 4.65 6.45
N GLY A 48 2.23 5.93 6.12
CA GLY A 48 1.35 7.00 6.56
C GLY A 48 1.54 8.28 5.75
N GLY A 49 0.57 9.19 5.86
CA GLY A 49 0.63 10.53 5.27
C GLY A 49 0.87 11.59 6.34
N LEU A 50 1.48 12.70 5.96
CA LEU A 50 1.75 13.84 6.83
C LEU A 50 0.93 15.06 6.38
N PHE A 51 0.56 15.90 7.35
CA PHE A 51 -0.07 17.19 7.10
C PHE A 51 0.51 18.25 8.03
N ASP A 52 1.15 19.28 7.48
CA ASP A 52 1.56 20.47 8.24
C ASP A 52 0.39 21.46 8.36
N LEU A 53 0.21 22.02 9.55
CA LEU A 53 -0.86 22.95 9.90
C LEU A 53 -0.43 24.42 9.86
N LYS A 54 0.86 24.70 9.61
CA LYS A 54 1.42 26.06 9.59
C LYS A 54 1.60 26.61 8.18
#